data_AF-A0A0D2ZW51-F1
#
_entry.id   AF-A0A0D2ZW51-F1
#
_cell.length_a   1.000
_cell.length_b   1.000
_cell.length_c   1.000
_cell.angle_alpha   90.00
_cell.angle_beta   90.00
_cell.angle_gamma   90.00
#
_symmetry.space_group_name_H-M   'P 1'
#
loop_
_entity.id
_entity.type
_entity.pdbx_description
1 polymer ?
#
loop_
_entity_poly.entity_id
_entity_poly.type
_entity_poly.pdbx_seq_one_letter_code
_entity_poly.pdbx_strand_id
1 'polypeptide(L)' 'MYRDMVEWRDQNPPPATMMIISNQVGSQFSCDLVRLQQRTLYNLFLAYSVRPVFSIVLSTSQEWRWKELLQNK' A
#
# COMPACT_ATOMS: atom_id res chain seq x y z
N MET A 1 -3.50 4.45 -11.00
CA MET A 1 -3.42 4.02 -9.58
C MET A 1 -4.69 4.32 -8.79
N TYR A 2 -5.12 5.58 -8.59
CA TYR A 2 -6.34 5.86 -7.79
C TYR A 2 -7.59 5.16 -8.34
N ARG A 3 -7.89 5.35 -9.63
CA ARG A 3 -9.03 4.71 -10.30
C ARG A 3 -8.97 3.18 -10.20
N ASP A 4 -7.80 2.61 -10.49
CA ASP A 4 -7.58 1.16 -10.41
C ASP A 4 -7.81 0.63 -8.98
N MET A 5 -7.40 1.39 -7.94
CA MET A 5 -7.69 1.02 -6.54
C MET A 5 -9.18 1.10 -6.21
N VAL A 6 -9.93 2.05 -6.79
CA VAL A 6 -11.39 2.11 -6.62
C VAL A 6 -12.04 0.88 -7.26
N GLU A 7 -11.77 0.65 -8.54
CA GLU A 7 -12.34 -0.46 -9.31
C GLU A 7 -11.96 -1.82 -8.69
N TRP A 8 -10.71 -1.98 -8.24
CA TRP A 8 -10.28 -3.21 -7.56
C TRP A 8 -11.06 -3.47 -6.27
N ARG A 9 -11.31 -2.44 -5.45
CA ARG A 9 -12.06 -2.60 -4.17
C ARG A 9 -13.51 -2.98 -4.41
N ASP A 10 -14.13 -2.46 -5.46
CA ASP A 10 -15.51 -2.81 -5.80
C ASP A 10 -15.64 -4.29 -6.17
N GLN A 11 -14.57 -4.88 -6.74
CA GLN A 11 -14.51 -6.30 -7.10
C GLN A 11 -13.99 -7.20 -5.97
N ASN A 12 -13.30 -6.63 -4.97
CA ASN A 12 -12.63 -7.37 -3.90
C ASN A 12 -13.02 -6.80 -2.53
N PRO A 13 -14.20 -7.20 -1.99
CA PRO A 13 -14.64 -6.75 -0.66
C PRO A 13 -13.76 -7.35 0.45
N PRO A 14 -13.68 -6.70 1.64
CA PRO A 14 -12.94 -7.24 2.77
C PRO A 14 -13.54 -8.58 3.28
N PRO A 15 -12.70 -9.51 3.81
CA PRO A 15 -11.25 -9.40 3.95
C PRO A 15 -10.54 -9.64 2.62
N ALA A 16 -9.62 -8.73 2.26
CA ALA A 16 -8.75 -8.92 1.11
C ALA A 16 -7.38 -8.29 1.36
N THR A 17 -6.40 -8.71 0.57
CA THR A 17 -5.02 -8.23 0.66
C THR A 17 -4.72 -7.32 -0.52
N MET A 18 -4.26 -6.10 -0.24
CA MET A 18 -3.84 -5.14 -1.26
C MET A 18 -2.33 -4.91 -1.13
N MET A 19 -1.60 -5.20 -2.20
CA MET A 19 -0.17 -4.88 -2.32
C MET A 19 -0.01 -3.65 -3.22
N ILE A 20 0.64 -2.62 -2.71
CA ILE A 20 0.88 -1.37 -3.43
C ILE A 20 2.38 -1.22 -3.69
N ILE A 21 2.75 -1.21 -4.96
CA ILE A 21 4.14 -1.04 -5.40
C ILE A 21 4.29 0.38 -5.96
N SER A 22 4.73 1.32 -5.11
CA SER A 22 4.86 2.72 -5.50
C SER A 22 5.73 3.53 -4.53
N ASN A 23 6.50 4.49 -5.06
CA ASN A 23 7.20 5.48 -4.25
C ASN A 23 6.30 6.63 -3.77
N GLN A 24 5.06 6.70 -4.26
CA GLN A 24 4.14 7.83 -4.03
C GLN A 24 3.15 7.58 -2.89
N VAL A 25 3.18 6.41 -2.24
CA VAL A 25 2.22 6.05 -1.18
C VAL A 25 2.25 7.08 -0.04
N GLY A 26 3.44 7.41 0.45
CA GLY A 26 3.59 8.35 1.57
C GLY A 26 3.08 9.77 1.25
N SER A 27 3.32 10.27 0.04
CA SER A 27 3.01 11.66 -0.34
C SER A 27 1.61 11.85 -0.92
N GLN A 28 1.03 10.86 -1.59
CA GLN A 28 -0.23 11.02 -2.33
C GLN A 28 -1.38 10.17 -1.79
N PHE A 29 -1.11 9.06 -1.11
CA PHE A 29 -2.14 8.06 -0.78
C PHE A 29 -2.25 7.70 0.70
N SER A 30 -1.32 8.18 1.54
CA SER A 30 -1.25 7.82 2.97
C SER A 30 -2.55 8.11 3.71
N CYS A 31 -3.08 9.33 3.60
CA CYS A 31 -4.33 9.72 4.26
C CYS A 31 -5.54 8.87 3.83
N ASP A 32 -5.68 8.61 2.52
CA ASP A 32 -6.81 7.85 1.99
C ASP A 32 -6.73 6.38 2.38
N LEU A 33 -5.53 5.80 2.36
CA LEU A 33 -5.30 4.42 2.76
C LEU A 33 -5.48 4.23 4.28
N VAL A 34 -5.10 5.22 5.12
CA VAL A 34 -5.37 5.19 6.56
C VAL A 34 -6.88 5.19 6.82
N ARG A 35 -7.62 6.08 6.14
CA ARG A 35 -9.08 6.13 6.25
C ARG A 35 -9.72 4.84 5.78
N LEU A 36 -9.21 4.24 4.71
CA LEU A 36 -9.66 2.94 4.22
C LEU A 36 -9.46 1.87 5.29
N GLN A 37 -8.26 1.78 5.84
CA GLN A 37 -7.89 0.79 6.87
C GLN A 37 -8.73 0.94 8.15
N GLN A 38 -9.11 2.17 8.53
CA GLN A 38 -10.00 2.39 9.69
C GLN A 38 -11.44 1.93 9.45
N ARG A 39 -11.89 1.89 8.19
CA ARG A 39 -13.28 1.56 7.83
C ARG A 39 -13.46 0.12 7.36
N THR A 40 -12.37 -0.58 7.08
CA THR A 40 -12.39 -1.87 6.40
C THR A 40 -11.32 -2.80 6.95
N LEU A 41 -11.45 -4.10 6.68
CA LEU A 41 -10.52 -5.14 7.12
C LEU A 41 -9.52 -5.52 6.03
N TYR A 42 -9.04 -4.54 5.26
CA TYR A 42 -8.01 -4.79 4.25
C TYR A 42 -6.62 -4.96 4.89
N ASN A 43 -5.89 -6.00 4.46
CA ASN A 43 -4.48 -6.17 4.80
C ASN A 43 -3.62 -5.42 3.77
N LEU A 44 -2.84 -4.45 4.23
CA LEU A 44 -2.04 -3.59 3.35
C LEU A 44 -0.58 -4.02 3.35
N PHE A 45 -0.03 -4.20 2.16
CA PHE A 45 1.37 -4.50 1.92
C PHE A 45 1.99 -3.44 1.02
N LEU A 46 3.19 -2.96 1.35
CA LEU A 46 3.86 -1.90 0.60
C LEU A 46 5.19 -2.37 0.03
N ALA A 47 5.46 -2.03 -1.23
CA ALA A 47 6.79 -2.12 -1.79
C ALA A 47 7.19 -0.81 -2.46
N TYR A 48 8.42 -0.36 -2.21
CA TYR A 48 8.95 0.89 -2.75
C TYR A 48 10.43 0.75 -3.11
N SER A 49 10.91 1.52 -4.09
CA SER A 49 12.33 1.52 -4.44
C SER A 49 13.13 2.58 -3.67
N VAL A 50 12.45 3.66 -3.28
CA VAL A 50 12.98 4.74 -2.44
C VAL A 50 12.12 4.82 -1.19
N ARG A 51 12.76 4.83 -0.02
CA ARG A 51 12.03 4.96 1.24
C ARG A 51 11.26 6.29 1.23
N PRO A 52 9.96 6.28 1.52
CA PRO A 52 9.18 7.51 1.53
C PRO A 52 9.75 8.49 2.55
N VAL A 53 9.83 9.76 2.15
CA VAL A 53 10.35 10.87 2.97
C VAL A 53 9.36 11.23 4.09
N PHE A 54 8.06 11.03 3.83
CA PHE A 54 7.01 11.26 4.80
C PHE A 54 6.71 9.98 5.57
N SER A 55 6.45 10.12 6.88
CA SER A 55 6.04 9.00 7.72
C SER A 55 4.79 8.35 7.14
N ILE A 56 4.88 7.05 6.85
CA ILE A 56 3.72 6.25 6.53
C ILE A 56 3.02 5.93 7.85
N VAL A 57 1.85 6.54 8.09
CA VAL A 57 1.00 6.24 9.28
C VAL A 57 0.11 5.01 9.02
N LEU A 58 0.39 4.24 7.97
CA LEU A 58 -0.34 3.02 7.63
C LEU A 58 0.11 1.88 8.54
N SER A 59 -0.85 1.05 8.97
CA SER A 59 -0.49 -0.24 9.54
C SER A 59 -0.35 -1.23 8.39
N THR A 60 0.89 -1.48 8.00
CA THR A 60 1.21 -2.45 6.95
C THR A 60 1.49 -3.80 7.57
N SER A 61 0.99 -4.86 6.94
CA SER A 61 1.36 -6.23 7.29
C SER A 61 2.84 -6.50 7.01
N GLN A 62 3.39 -5.93 5.93
CA GLN A 62 4.82 -5.94 5.64
C GLN A 62 5.19 -4.82 4.66
N GLU A 63 6.43 -4.33 4.77
CA GLU A 63 7.04 -3.38 3.84
C GLU A 63 8.30 -3.98 3.22
N TRP A 64 8.50 -3.75 1.92
CA TRP A 64 9.74 -4.13 1.24
C TRP A 64 10.36 -2.97 0.50
N ARG A 65 11.68 -2.88 0.61
CA ARG A 65 12.46 -2.15 -0.37
C ARG A 65 12.64 -3.04 -1.60
N TRP A 66 12.01 -2.70 -2.71
CA TRP A 66 12.03 -3.50 -3.94
C TRP A 66 13.44 -3.87 -4.42
N LYS A 67 14.43 -3.01 -4.17
CA LYS A 67 15.84 -3.29 -4.50
C LYS A 67 16.41 -4.49 -3.72
N GLU A 68 15.95 -4.74 -2.51
CA GLU A 68 16.39 -5.87 -1.67
C GLU A 68 15.74 -7.17 -2.15
N LEU A 69 14.51 -7.12 -2.68
CA LEU A 69 13.83 -8.28 -3.27
C LEU A 69 14.55 -8.80 -4.53
N LEU A 70 15.13 -7.90 -5.33
CA LEU A 70 15.83 -8.26 -6.57
C LEU A 70 17.29 -8.71 -6.37
N GLN A 71 17.85 -8.54 -5.17
CA GLN A 71 19.24 -8.91 -4.87
C GLN A 71 19.40 -10.38 -4.48
N ASN A 72 18.32 -11.08 -4.12
CA ASN A 72 18.34 -12.51 -3.80
C ASN A 72 18.16 -13.38 -5.05
N LYS A 73 19.11 -13.29 -6.00
CA LYS A 73 19.22 -14.22 -7.13
C LYS A 73 20.25 -15.29 -6.87
#